data_AF-A0AB39U4V6-F1
#
_entry.id   AF-A0AB39U4V6-F1
#
_cell.length_a   1.000
_cell.length_b   1.000
_cell.length_c   1.000
_cell.angle_alpha   90.00
_cell.angle_beta   90.00
_cell.angle_gamma   90.00
#
_symmetry.space_group_name_H-M   'P 1'
#
loop_
_entity.id
_entity.type
_entity.pdbx_description
1 polymer ?
#
loop_
_entity_poly.entity_id
_entity_poly.type
_entity_poly.pdbx_seq_one_letter_code
_entity_poly.pdbx_strand_id
1 'polypeptide(L)'
;MPDRQFNVLDEPWIMVMVDDKGTTKEVGLLDLFMHAHEYRALAGETPTQNFAILRLLLAVLQTVFSRYDASGTRYDFESLEFDENDIPLHEVDQDDFGEYSNALLQTWDSLWKAQRFPEIVCRYLEHWRDRFDLHGETHPFYQVTPIQFESVASASKKGDYGTPTKFRLLNGMLSESSNKLSLFTPVSERNKDVLNSAEFARWLVTFQGYAGGSKAKLQGFKYSPSVGTLWSLGGIYFEGSTLFESLMLNVTLDERESRLVETPFWENDFEQWISLFTTLQSIPTANGNQQFSSQRPENLASLYTWPSRLVSSHMDSAGEIRSVALPKFVQTNYFNVEPLSKWATSANSKEHEVYPRRFRPDRAMWREFGALTNLQESNCTPRIVTWHGQLIDKHVLAKGSVFSLVATSIAEAGQASYPGVGEIYADELRNE
;
A
#
# COMPACT_ATOMS: atom_id res chain seq x y z
N MET A 1 20.78 23.07 -5.24
CA MET A 1 21.06 21.63 -5.26
C MET A 1 19.95 20.99 -4.45
N PRO A 2 19.30 19.91 -4.88
CA PRO A 2 18.41 19.21 -3.95
C PRO A 2 19.27 18.73 -2.78
N ASP A 3 18.76 18.83 -1.55
CA ASP A 3 19.46 18.35 -0.36
C ASP A 3 19.96 16.93 -0.59
N ARG A 4 21.26 16.72 -0.38
CA ARG A 4 22.00 15.56 -0.91
C ARG A 4 21.60 14.24 -0.23
N GLN A 5 20.78 14.31 0.82
CA GLN A 5 20.18 13.20 1.55
C GLN A 5 18.77 13.63 1.98
N PHE A 6 17.75 12.81 1.73
CA PHE A 6 16.40 13.01 2.26
C PHE A 6 15.90 11.66 2.76
N ASN A 7 16.24 11.33 4.00
CA ASN A 7 15.84 10.07 4.59
C ASN A 7 14.44 10.20 5.20
N VAL A 8 13.48 9.44 4.66
CA VAL A 8 12.06 9.54 5.05
C VAL A 8 11.78 9.01 6.46
N LEU A 9 12.79 8.44 7.13
CA LEU A 9 12.74 8.11 8.55
C LEU A 9 12.70 9.36 9.44
N ASP A 10 13.58 10.33 9.17
CA ASP A 10 13.73 11.54 10.00
C ASP A 10 13.06 12.76 9.39
N GLU A 11 13.23 12.93 8.07
CA GLU A 11 12.79 14.15 7.39
C GLU A 11 11.26 14.24 7.38
N PRO A 12 10.68 15.40 7.66
CA PRO A 12 9.24 15.57 7.71
C PRO A 12 8.64 15.44 6.30
N TRP A 13 7.79 14.44 6.09
CA TRP A 13 7.14 14.22 4.79
C TRP A 13 5.73 13.64 4.86
N ILE A 14 5.32 13.00 5.94
CA ILE A 14 3.95 12.51 6.11
C ILE A 14 3.13 13.63 6.74
N MET A 15 2.05 14.07 6.08
CA MET A 15 1.14 15.04 6.66
C MET A 15 0.19 14.36 7.65
N VAL A 16 0.19 14.83 8.89
CA VAL A 16 -0.71 14.39 9.96
C VAL A 16 -1.54 15.57 10.49
N MET A 17 -2.75 15.27 10.94
CA MET A 17 -3.59 16.19 11.69
C MET A 17 -3.28 16.05 13.17
N VAL A 18 -3.01 17.15 13.88
CA VAL A 18 -2.65 17.12 15.31
C VAL A 18 -3.84 17.33 16.24
N ASP A 19 -4.93 17.90 15.75
CA ASP A 19 -6.12 18.16 16.56
C ASP A 19 -7.41 18.18 15.71
N ASP A 20 -8.56 18.14 16.38
CA ASP A 20 -9.88 18.24 15.73
C ASP A 20 -10.16 19.64 15.13
N LYS A 21 -9.25 20.60 15.28
CA LYS A 21 -9.35 21.93 14.64
C LYS A 21 -8.80 21.92 13.22
N GLY A 22 -8.21 20.80 12.79
CA GLY A 22 -7.64 20.64 11.46
C GLY A 22 -6.22 21.20 11.34
N THR A 23 -5.53 21.43 12.47
CA THR A 23 -4.11 21.82 12.42
C THR A 23 -3.29 20.66 11.86
N THR A 24 -2.44 20.91 10.88
CA THR A 24 -1.60 19.89 10.23
C THR A 24 -0.11 20.15 10.44
N LYS A 25 0.69 19.07 10.39
CA LYS A 25 2.15 19.13 10.33
C LYS A 25 2.72 17.98 9.51
N GLU A 26 3.93 18.16 8.98
CA GLU A 26 4.71 17.08 8.36
C GLU A 26 5.62 16.41 9.40
N VAL A 27 5.72 15.09 9.35
CA VAL A 27 6.55 14.26 10.24
C VAL A 27 7.29 13.17 9.47
N GLY A 28 8.43 12.72 10.00
CA GLY A 28 9.15 11.54 9.50
C GLY A 28 8.50 10.25 10.00
N LEU A 29 8.90 9.08 9.46
CA LEU A 29 8.35 7.79 9.90
C LEU A 29 8.64 7.49 11.38
N LEU A 30 9.83 7.82 11.89
CA LEU A 30 10.18 7.58 13.29
C LEU A 30 9.31 8.44 14.23
N ASP A 31 9.22 9.74 13.95
CA ASP A 31 8.36 10.66 14.72
C ASP A 31 6.89 10.21 14.66
N LEU A 32 6.42 9.76 13.50
CA LEU A 32 5.06 9.23 13.34
C LEU A 32 4.80 8.06 14.28
N PHE A 33 5.65 7.02 14.30
CA PHE A 33 5.40 5.85 15.13
C PHE A 33 5.58 6.15 16.63
N MET A 34 6.53 7.01 17.01
CA MET A 34 6.70 7.44 18.40
C MET A 34 5.48 8.21 18.94
N HIS A 35 4.91 9.08 18.10
CA HIS A 35 3.85 10.02 18.50
C HIS A 35 2.49 9.73 17.86
N ALA A 36 2.26 8.52 17.33
CA ALA A 36 1.01 8.16 16.64
C ALA A 36 -0.24 8.37 17.53
N HIS A 37 -0.09 8.25 18.84
CA HIS A 37 -1.14 8.46 19.84
C HIS A 37 -1.46 9.93 20.11
N GLU A 38 -0.61 10.84 19.65
CA GLU A 38 -0.79 12.30 19.76
C GLU A 38 -1.40 12.90 18.48
N TYR A 39 -1.41 12.15 17.39
CA TYR A 39 -1.97 12.58 16.11
C TYR A 39 -3.40 12.09 15.96
N ARG A 40 -4.24 12.92 15.34
CA ARG A 40 -5.65 12.63 15.09
C ARG A 40 -5.82 11.65 13.93
N ALA A 41 -5.21 11.96 12.78
CA ALA A 41 -5.38 11.21 11.53
C ALA A 41 -4.29 11.59 10.50
N LEU A 42 -4.23 10.87 9.37
CA LEU A 42 -3.46 11.28 8.19
C LEU A 42 -4.16 12.48 7.49
N ALA A 43 -3.37 13.43 7.00
CA ALA A 43 -3.85 14.68 6.42
C ALA A 43 -3.16 15.01 5.08
N GLY A 44 -2.89 13.98 4.28
CA GLY A 44 -2.36 14.08 2.92
C GLY A 44 -3.24 14.90 1.97
N GLU A 45 -2.69 15.30 0.83
CA GLU A 45 -3.38 16.18 -0.13
C GLU A 45 -4.67 15.54 -0.70
N THR A 46 -4.76 14.20 -0.73
CA THR A 46 -5.94 13.48 -1.18
C THR A 46 -6.26 12.25 -0.32
N PRO A 47 -7.53 11.81 -0.26
CA PRO A 47 -7.90 10.55 0.40
C PRO A 47 -7.20 9.31 -0.17
N THR A 48 -6.88 9.31 -1.47
CA THR A 48 -6.12 8.22 -2.11
C THR A 48 -4.67 8.19 -1.66
N GLN A 49 -4.04 9.36 -1.47
CA GLN A 49 -2.71 9.45 -0.89
C GLN A 49 -2.71 8.97 0.57
N ASN A 50 -3.69 9.39 1.38
CA ASN A 50 -3.85 8.90 2.76
C ASN A 50 -3.93 7.38 2.82
N PHE A 51 -4.68 6.75 1.91
CA PHE A 51 -4.81 5.29 1.88
C PHE A 51 -3.53 4.59 1.43
N ALA A 52 -2.78 5.15 0.48
CA ALA A 52 -1.47 4.62 0.09
C ALA A 52 -0.46 4.70 1.24
N ILE A 53 -0.42 5.85 1.94
CA ILE A 53 0.45 6.04 3.12
C ILE A 53 0.01 5.14 4.28
N LEU A 54 -1.29 5.01 4.56
CA LEU A 54 -1.80 4.08 5.56
C LEU A 54 -1.26 2.67 5.32
N ARG A 55 -1.32 2.18 4.09
CA ARG A 55 -0.83 0.83 3.74
C ARG A 55 0.68 0.69 3.93
N LEU A 56 1.47 1.71 3.59
CA LEU A 56 2.89 1.74 3.90
C LEU A 56 3.14 1.60 5.41
N LEU A 57 2.41 2.35 6.23
CA LEU A 57 2.51 2.27 7.69
C LEU A 57 2.09 0.90 8.23
N LEU A 58 1.00 0.35 7.69
CA LEU A 58 0.55 -1.00 8.04
C LEU A 58 1.56 -2.06 7.64
N ALA A 59 2.26 -1.91 6.51
CA ALA A 59 3.30 -2.86 6.11
C ALA A 59 4.42 -2.93 7.15
N VAL A 60 4.87 -1.78 7.67
CA VAL A 60 5.85 -1.73 8.78
C VAL A 60 5.32 -2.47 10.00
N LEU A 61 4.08 -2.19 10.42
CA LEU A 61 3.50 -2.78 11.62
C LEU A 61 3.27 -4.29 11.47
N GLN A 62 2.82 -4.75 10.31
CA GLN A 62 2.64 -6.18 10.02
C GLN A 62 3.97 -6.92 10.07
N THR A 63 5.02 -6.35 9.49
CA THR A 63 6.37 -6.93 9.53
C THR A 63 6.95 -6.96 10.94
N VAL A 64 6.81 -5.88 11.71
CA VAL A 64 7.33 -5.84 13.08
C VAL A 64 6.58 -6.82 13.98
N PHE A 65 5.24 -6.77 14.01
CA PHE A 65 4.47 -7.55 14.99
C PHE A 65 4.19 -9.00 14.60
N SER A 66 4.61 -9.42 13.41
CA SER A 66 4.79 -10.85 13.07
C SER A 66 6.08 -11.44 13.64
N ARG A 67 7.06 -10.61 14.03
CA ARG A 67 8.39 -11.04 14.49
C ARG A 67 8.63 -10.76 15.96
N TYR A 68 8.06 -9.67 16.47
CA TYR A 68 8.23 -9.20 17.83
C TYR A 68 6.89 -9.03 18.54
N ASP A 69 6.88 -9.24 19.84
CA ASP A 69 5.73 -8.99 20.69
C ASP A 69 5.59 -7.49 21.06
N ALA A 70 4.57 -7.17 21.86
CA ALA A 70 4.30 -5.80 22.32
C ALA A 70 5.41 -5.22 23.23
N SER A 71 6.29 -6.05 23.79
CA SER A 71 7.46 -5.63 24.57
C SER A 71 8.70 -5.38 23.71
N GLY A 72 8.65 -5.76 22.43
CA GLY A 72 9.80 -5.74 21.52
C GLY A 72 10.69 -6.97 21.66
N THR A 73 10.20 -8.04 22.28
CA THR A 73 10.90 -9.32 22.35
C THR A 73 10.54 -10.14 21.12
N ARG A 74 11.54 -10.72 20.46
CA ARG A 74 11.32 -11.59 19.30
C ARG A 74 10.56 -12.84 19.74
N TYR A 75 9.61 -13.30 18.93
CA TYR A 75 8.98 -14.60 19.17
C TYR A 75 10.03 -15.71 19.08
N ASP A 76 9.97 -16.65 20.04
CA ASP A 76 10.93 -17.73 20.19
C ASP A 76 10.16 -19.06 20.22
N PHE A 77 9.80 -19.53 19.03
CA PHE A 77 9.16 -20.82 18.80
C PHE A 77 10.17 -21.76 18.14
N GLU A 78 10.10 -23.06 18.42
CA GLU A 78 11.11 -24.04 17.95
C GLU A 78 11.21 -24.10 16.42
N SER A 79 10.09 -23.89 15.71
CA SER A 79 10.06 -23.82 14.23
C SER A 79 10.49 -22.48 13.62
N LEU A 80 10.67 -21.43 14.44
CA LEU A 80 11.00 -20.09 13.93
C LEU A 80 12.51 -19.84 13.92
N GLU A 81 13.11 -20.12 12.77
CA GLU A 81 14.48 -19.71 12.46
C GLU A 81 14.51 -18.36 11.75
N PHE A 82 15.50 -17.53 12.08
CA PHE A 82 15.67 -16.18 11.53
C PHE A 82 17.04 -16.03 10.87
N ASP A 83 17.11 -15.22 9.82
CA ASP A 83 18.38 -14.79 9.23
C ASP A 83 19.06 -13.67 10.04
N GLU A 84 20.16 -13.14 9.50
CA GLU A 84 20.92 -12.04 10.13
C GLU A 84 20.17 -10.68 10.17
N ASN A 85 19.06 -10.55 9.44
CA ASN A 85 18.21 -9.36 9.39
C ASN A 85 16.89 -9.55 10.16
N ASP A 86 16.83 -10.58 11.03
CA ASP A 86 15.61 -10.97 11.74
C ASP A 86 14.42 -11.25 10.80
N ILE A 87 14.69 -11.76 9.59
CA ILE A 87 13.65 -12.25 8.67
C ILE A 87 13.44 -13.75 8.94
N PRO A 88 12.21 -14.22 9.20
CA PRO A 88 11.93 -15.66 9.30
C PRO A 88 12.35 -16.41 8.03
N LEU A 89 13.08 -17.52 8.18
CA LEU A 89 13.56 -18.34 7.05
C LEU A 89 12.43 -19.13 6.39
N HIS A 90 11.41 -19.48 7.16
CA HIS A 90 10.29 -20.34 6.76
C HIS A 90 8.98 -19.85 7.38
N GLU A 91 7.86 -20.33 6.83
CA GLU A 91 6.54 -20.14 7.43
C GLU A 91 6.44 -20.89 8.76
N VAL A 92 5.56 -20.41 9.64
CA VAL A 92 5.29 -21.08 10.92
C VAL A 92 4.72 -22.48 10.67
N ASP A 93 5.32 -23.50 11.28
CA ASP A 93 4.87 -24.88 11.17
C ASP A 93 3.44 -25.07 11.69
N GLN A 94 2.72 -26.04 11.12
CA GLN A 94 1.32 -26.30 11.49
C GLN A 94 1.16 -26.66 12.97
N ASP A 95 2.18 -27.27 13.58
CA ASP A 95 2.16 -27.71 14.97
C ASP A 95 2.25 -26.52 15.95
N ASP A 96 3.02 -25.48 15.62
CA ASP A 96 3.19 -24.27 16.45
C ASP A 96 2.10 -23.22 16.21
N PHE A 97 1.24 -23.46 15.22
CA PHE A 97 0.28 -22.50 14.73
C PHE A 97 -0.66 -21.94 15.81
N GLY A 98 -1.17 -22.81 16.69
CA GLY A 98 -2.10 -22.42 17.74
C GLY A 98 -1.44 -21.50 18.77
N GLU A 99 -0.19 -21.77 19.14
CA GLU A 99 0.56 -20.98 20.12
C GLU A 99 0.95 -19.62 19.52
N TYR A 100 1.47 -19.62 18.30
CA TYR A 100 1.84 -18.40 17.58
C TYR A 100 0.64 -17.47 17.36
N SER A 101 -0.52 -18.00 16.93
CA SER A 101 -1.76 -17.22 16.82
C SER A 101 -2.19 -16.57 18.14
N ASN A 102 -2.12 -17.32 19.24
CA ASN A 102 -2.46 -16.78 20.55
C ASN A 102 -1.49 -15.69 20.98
N ALA A 103 -0.19 -15.85 20.71
CA ALA A 103 0.82 -14.84 20.99
C ALA A 103 0.58 -13.55 20.19
N LEU A 104 0.25 -13.66 18.90
CA LEU A 104 -0.12 -12.53 18.05
C LEU A 104 -1.34 -11.76 18.57
N LEU A 105 -2.39 -12.48 18.98
CA LEU A 105 -3.58 -11.86 19.57
C LEU A 105 -3.26 -11.15 20.90
N GLN A 106 -2.42 -11.76 21.74
CA GLN A 106 -1.95 -11.14 22.99
C GLN A 106 -1.11 -9.89 22.72
N THR A 107 -0.29 -9.91 21.67
CA THR A 107 0.45 -8.74 21.21
C THR A 107 -0.49 -7.63 20.77
N TRP A 108 -1.50 -7.95 19.95
CA TRP A 108 -2.52 -6.97 19.54
C TRP A 108 -3.23 -6.34 20.75
N ASP A 109 -3.71 -7.16 21.68
CA ASP A 109 -4.39 -6.73 22.91
C ASP A 109 -3.50 -5.86 23.81
N SER A 110 -2.23 -6.25 23.98
CA SER A 110 -1.25 -5.52 24.78
C SER A 110 -0.93 -4.16 24.17
N LEU A 111 -0.74 -4.10 22.84
CA LEU A 111 -0.54 -2.84 22.12
C LEU A 111 -1.77 -1.94 22.26
N TRP A 112 -2.97 -2.48 22.02
CA TRP A 112 -4.22 -1.75 22.16
C TRP A 112 -4.37 -1.15 23.56
N LYS A 113 -4.06 -1.89 24.63
CA LYS A 113 -4.08 -1.37 26.00
C LYS A 113 -3.00 -0.33 26.28
N ALA A 114 -1.82 -0.46 25.67
CA ALA A 114 -0.72 0.49 25.84
C ALA A 114 -0.98 1.85 25.18
N GLN A 115 -1.87 1.88 24.17
CA GLN A 115 -2.27 3.10 23.45
C GLN A 115 -1.09 3.85 22.80
N ARG A 116 0.00 3.13 22.49
CA ARG A 116 1.21 3.64 21.84
C ARG A 116 2.02 2.48 21.25
N PHE A 117 2.85 2.75 20.26
CA PHE A 117 3.77 1.73 19.74
C PHE A 117 5.05 1.62 20.58
N PRO A 118 5.57 0.41 20.79
CA PRO A 118 6.88 0.17 21.41
C PRO A 118 8.04 0.61 20.50
N GLU A 119 9.20 0.85 21.12
CA GLU A 119 10.43 1.31 20.44
C GLU A 119 10.91 0.34 19.35
N ILE A 120 10.55 -0.94 19.43
CA ILE A 120 10.93 -1.96 18.45
C ILE A 120 10.53 -1.57 17.02
N VAL A 121 9.43 -0.84 16.82
CA VAL A 121 9.01 -0.36 15.49
C VAL A 121 10.07 0.59 14.91
N CYS A 122 10.58 1.51 15.73
CA CYS A 122 11.61 2.46 15.32
C CYS A 122 12.96 1.75 15.14
N ARG A 123 13.32 0.81 16.02
CA ARG A 123 14.54 0.00 15.88
C ARG A 123 14.57 -0.82 14.59
N TYR A 124 13.43 -1.39 14.19
CA TYR A 124 13.29 -2.10 12.93
C TYR A 124 13.53 -1.17 11.73
N LEU A 125 12.92 0.02 11.73
CA LEU A 125 13.13 1.00 10.66
C LEU A 125 14.59 1.48 10.59
N GLU A 126 15.22 1.69 11.75
CA GLU A 126 16.64 2.05 11.85
C GLU A 126 17.57 0.97 11.27
N HIS A 127 17.25 -0.31 11.49
CA HIS A 127 17.99 -1.43 10.88
C HIS A 127 18.01 -1.34 9.34
N TRP A 128 16.91 -0.89 8.75
CA TRP A 128 16.74 -0.74 7.29
C TRP A 128 16.96 0.69 6.79
N ARG A 129 17.61 1.57 7.56
CA ARG A 129 17.75 3.00 7.27
C ARG A 129 18.28 3.33 5.88
N ASP A 130 19.17 2.49 5.34
CA ASP A 130 19.76 2.67 4.01
C ASP A 130 18.74 2.51 2.87
N ARG A 131 17.57 1.90 3.13
CA ARG A 131 16.47 1.69 2.17
C ARG A 131 15.44 2.82 2.13
N PHE A 132 15.55 3.79 3.05
CA PHE A 132 14.59 4.88 3.22
C PHE A 132 15.16 6.25 2.82
N ASP A 133 16.32 6.32 2.17
CA ASP A 133 16.77 7.57 1.53
C ASP A 133 16.10 7.75 0.17
N LEU A 134 15.32 8.82 0.02
CA LEU A 134 14.58 9.13 -1.21
C LEU A 134 15.50 9.31 -2.42
N HIS A 135 16.71 9.81 -2.18
CA HIS A 135 17.72 10.08 -3.22
C HIS A 135 18.95 9.18 -3.07
N GLY A 136 18.81 8.05 -2.37
CA GLY A 136 19.90 7.13 -2.06
C GLY A 136 20.61 6.60 -3.30
N GLU A 137 21.95 6.50 -3.25
CA GLU A 137 22.76 6.09 -4.41
C GLU A 137 22.61 4.60 -4.75
N THR A 138 22.35 3.76 -3.74
CA THR A 138 22.26 2.29 -3.88
C THR A 138 20.83 1.76 -3.78
N HIS A 139 20.06 2.29 -2.83
CA HIS A 139 18.70 1.83 -2.53
C HIS A 139 17.73 3.03 -2.40
N PRO A 140 17.47 3.77 -3.49
CA PRO A 140 16.57 4.92 -3.42
C PRO A 140 15.15 4.46 -3.07
N PHE A 141 14.55 5.07 -2.05
CA PHE A 141 13.23 4.70 -1.52
C PHE A 141 12.17 4.61 -2.65
N TYR A 142 11.51 3.46 -2.78
CA TYR A 142 10.50 3.13 -3.81
C TYR A 142 10.95 3.28 -5.27
N GLN A 143 12.26 3.30 -5.50
CA GLN A 143 12.87 3.52 -6.81
C GLN A 143 13.98 2.51 -7.05
N VAL A 144 14.56 2.57 -8.24
CA VAL A 144 15.81 1.89 -8.58
C VAL A 144 16.83 2.86 -9.11
N THR A 145 18.09 2.47 -8.96
CA THR A 145 19.21 3.22 -9.53
C THR A 145 19.10 3.29 -11.06
N PRO A 146 19.69 4.31 -11.71
CA PRO A 146 19.72 4.39 -13.17
C PRO A 146 20.27 3.12 -13.83
N ILE A 147 21.31 2.52 -13.25
CA ILE A 147 21.96 1.30 -13.76
C ILE A 147 20.98 0.11 -13.72
N GLN A 148 20.30 -0.09 -12.59
CA GLN A 148 19.27 -1.13 -12.45
C GLN A 148 18.07 -0.88 -13.37
N PHE A 149 17.68 0.38 -13.56
CA PHE A 149 16.57 0.70 -14.45
C PHE A 149 16.92 0.36 -15.91
N GLU A 150 18.09 0.78 -16.39
CA GLU A 150 18.55 0.52 -17.76
C GLU A 150 18.74 -0.96 -18.06
N SER A 151 19.09 -1.76 -17.05
CA SER A 151 19.33 -3.20 -17.24
C SER A 151 18.04 -3.98 -17.54
N VAL A 152 16.87 -3.48 -17.14
CA VAL A 152 15.59 -4.20 -17.29
C VAL A 152 14.52 -3.42 -18.05
N ALA A 153 14.64 -2.11 -18.23
CA ALA A 153 13.63 -1.30 -18.90
C ALA A 153 13.67 -1.45 -20.43
N SER A 154 12.50 -1.53 -21.07
CA SER A 154 12.41 -1.44 -22.53
C SER A 154 12.82 -0.04 -23.02
N ALA A 155 13.63 0.02 -24.07
CA ALA A 155 14.04 1.26 -24.72
C ALA A 155 13.46 1.40 -26.12
N SER A 156 13.01 2.61 -26.50
CA SER A 156 12.59 2.90 -27.88
C SER A 156 13.80 3.08 -28.81
N LYS A 157 14.88 3.63 -28.25
CA LYS A 157 16.22 3.82 -28.81
C LYS A 157 17.22 3.84 -27.65
N LYS A 158 18.51 3.61 -27.92
CA LYS A 158 19.55 3.64 -26.88
C LYS A 158 19.51 4.99 -26.13
N GLY A 159 19.38 4.93 -24.80
CA GLY A 159 19.26 6.11 -23.94
C GLY A 159 17.84 6.67 -23.77
N ASP A 160 16.81 6.05 -24.36
CA ASP A 160 15.40 6.44 -24.14
C ASP A 160 14.63 5.26 -23.54
N TYR A 161 14.89 5.05 -22.25
CA TYR A 161 14.32 3.99 -21.44
C TYR A 161 13.04 4.46 -20.74
N GLY A 162 12.04 3.58 -20.69
CA GLY A 162 10.82 3.82 -19.92
C GLY A 162 9.92 4.93 -20.47
N THR A 163 8.81 5.17 -19.76
CA THR A 163 7.90 6.28 -20.02
C THR A 163 8.29 7.48 -19.14
N PRO A 164 8.59 8.66 -19.71
CA PRO A 164 8.75 9.89 -18.94
C PRO A 164 7.41 10.35 -18.38
N THR A 165 7.38 10.64 -17.08
CA THR A 165 6.21 11.16 -16.36
C THR A 165 6.61 12.43 -15.62
N LYS A 166 6.06 13.56 -16.04
CA LYS A 166 6.29 14.84 -15.37
C LYS A 166 5.66 14.87 -13.98
N PHE A 167 6.23 15.65 -13.07
CA PHE A 167 5.68 15.80 -11.72
C PHE A 167 4.24 16.34 -11.71
N ARG A 168 3.84 17.18 -12.68
CA ARG A 168 2.43 17.62 -12.81
C ARG A 168 1.43 16.48 -13.06
N LEU A 169 1.89 15.37 -13.61
CA LEU A 169 1.09 14.16 -13.87
C LEU A 169 1.07 13.22 -12.66
N LEU A 170 2.15 13.23 -11.87
CA LEU A 170 2.28 12.48 -10.63
C LEU A 170 1.43 13.09 -9.52
N ASN A 171 1.36 14.43 -9.47
CA ASN A 171 0.57 15.18 -8.50
C ASN A 171 -0.94 15.03 -8.80
N GLY A 172 -1.63 14.27 -7.96
CA GLY A 172 -3.06 13.99 -8.07
C GLY A 172 -3.98 15.21 -7.93
N MET A 173 -3.48 16.33 -7.38
CA MET A 173 -4.21 17.61 -7.33
C MET A 173 -4.19 18.37 -8.66
N LEU A 174 -3.24 18.07 -9.53
CA LEU A 174 -3.05 18.73 -10.83
C LEU A 174 -3.54 17.83 -11.97
N SER A 175 -2.99 16.60 -12.02
CA SER A 175 -3.22 15.56 -13.02
C SER A 175 -3.41 16.10 -14.45
N GLU A 176 -2.52 16.98 -14.88
CA GLU A 176 -2.63 17.65 -16.17
C GLU A 176 -1.74 16.97 -17.22
N SER A 177 -2.36 16.33 -18.22
CA SER A 177 -1.63 15.81 -19.39
C SER A 177 -1.28 16.93 -20.36
N SER A 178 -0.19 16.76 -21.11
CA SER A 178 0.23 17.70 -22.18
C SER A 178 -0.87 17.98 -23.22
N ASN A 179 -1.92 17.16 -23.27
CA ASN A 179 -3.02 17.26 -24.24
C ASN A 179 -4.30 17.90 -23.67
N LYS A 180 -4.40 18.21 -22.37
CA LYS A 180 -5.58 18.83 -21.75
C LYS A 180 -5.16 19.75 -20.60
N LEU A 181 -5.37 21.06 -20.78
CA LEU A 181 -5.10 22.09 -19.76
C LEU A 181 -6.15 22.02 -18.65
N SER A 182 -5.72 22.07 -17.38
CA SER A 182 -6.62 22.25 -16.24
C SER A 182 -6.96 23.74 -16.08
N LEU A 183 -8.24 24.08 -16.23
CA LEU A 183 -8.71 25.47 -16.19
C LEU A 183 -8.65 26.08 -14.79
N PHE A 184 -8.71 25.26 -13.74
CA PHE A 184 -8.67 25.68 -12.34
C PHE A 184 -7.60 24.88 -11.60
N THR A 185 -6.38 25.43 -11.56
CA THR A 185 -5.25 24.79 -10.88
C THR A 185 -4.87 25.56 -9.62
N PRO A 186 -4.65 24.90 -8.47
CA PRO A 186 -4.20 25.57 -7.23
C PRO A 186 -2.76 26.08 -7.29
N VAL A 187 -2.03 25.73 -8.35
CA VAL A 187 -0.61 26.02 -8.54
C VAL A 187 -0.41 26.80 -9.84
N SER A 188 0.47 27.82 -9.80
CA SER A 188 0.82 28.59 -10.99
C SER A 188 1.55 27.74 -12.04
N GLU A 189 1.40 28.07 -13.33
CA GLU A 189 2.06 27.35 -14.44
C GLU A 189 3.56 27.09 -14.23
N ARG A 190 4.27 28.04 -13.60
CA ARG A 190 5.72 27.96 -13.38
C ARG A 190 6.12 26.89 -12.36
N ASN A 191 5.19 26.45 -11.51
CA ASN A 191 5.45 25.54 -10.40
C ASN A 191 4.81 24.15 -10.61
N LYS A 192 4.12 23.91 -11.74
CA LYS A 192 3.42 22.63 -11.99
C LYS A 192 4.35 21.41 -12.03
N ASP A 193 5.59 21.58 -12.47
CA ASP A 193 6.60 20.51 -12.57
C ASP A 193 7.61 20.53 -11.41
N VAL A 194 7.32 21.25 -10.32
CA VAL A 194 8.20 21.33 -9.14
C VAL A 194 7.51 20.65 -7.98
N LEU A 195 8.18 19.68 -7.37
CA LEU A 195 7.81 19.07 -6.09
C LEU A 195 9.01 19.19 -5.17
N ASN A 196 8.77 19.54 -3.90
CA ASN A 196 9.80 19.35 -2.88
C ASN A 196 9.96 17.85 -2.56
N SER A 197 11.00 17.47 -1.83
CA SER A 197 11.27 16.06 -1.51
C SER A 197 10.13 15.39 -0.74
N ALA A 198 9.46 16.12 0.17
CA ALA A 198 8.33 15.60 0.94
C ALA A 198 7.11 15.31 0.05
N GLU A 199 6.73 16.25 -0.81
CA GLU A 199 5.66 16.08 -1.80
C GLU A 199 6.00 14.94 -2.77
N PHE A 200 7.25 14.88 -3.25
CA PHE A 200 7.70 13.83 -4.15
C PHE A 200 7.59 12.45 -3.49
N ALA A 201 8.02 12.29 -2.23
CA ALA A 201 7.89 11.04 -1.49
C ALA A 201 6.42 10.60 -1.35
N ARG A 202 5.51 11.51 -0.95
CA ARG A 202 4.07 11.21 -0.83
C ARG A 202 3.45 10.77 -2.16
N TRP A 203 3.75 11.50 -3.23
CA TRP A 203 3.22 11.18 -4.55
C TRP A 203 3.87 9.95 -5.17
N LEU A 204 5.13 9.65 -4.87
CA LEU A 204 5.80 8.43 -5.30
C LEU A 204 5.12 7.18 -4.71
N VAL A 205 4.86 7.16 -3.40
CA VAL A 205 4.12 6.06 -2.74
C VAL A 205 2.72 5.91 -3.34
N THR A 206 2.03 7.03 -3.54
CA THR A 206 0.68 7.03 -4.15
C THR A 206 0.71 6.51 -5.60
N PHE A 207 1.70 6.92 -6.38
CA PHE A 207 1.87 6.52 -7.77
C PHE A 207 2.07 5.01 -7.90
N GLN A 208 2.81 4.38 -6.98
CA GLN A 208 2.98 2.93 -6.98
C GLN A 208 1.65 2.17 -6.86
N GLY A 209 0.71 2.68 -6.08
CA GLY A 209 -0.62 2.09 -5.89
C GLY A 209 -1.66 2.49 -6.94
N TYR A 210 -1.52 3.66 -7.58
CA TYR A 210 -2.55 4.23 -8.46
C TYR A 210 -2.07 4.55 -9.88
N ALA A 211 -0.92 4.03 -10.32
CA ALA A 211 -0.48 4.26 -11.70
C ALA A 211 -1.48 3.71 -12.74
N GLY A 212 -1.94 4.57 -13.65
CA GLY A 212 -2.71 4.18 -14.83
C GLY A 212 -1.84 3.44 -15.87
N GLY A 213 -2.43 2.93 -16.94
CA GLY A 213 -1.71 2.12 -17.93
C GLY A 213 -0.48 2.82 -18.54
N SER A 214 0.67 2.14 -18.55
CA SER A 214 1.92 2.63 -19.19
C SER A 214 2.26 1.80 -20.43
N LYS A 215 2.94 2.43 -21.40
CA LYS A 215 3.37 1.80 -22.66
C LYS A 215 4.68 1.04 -22.51
N ALA A 216 5.63 1.57 -21.72
CA ALA A 216 6.92 0.95 -21.50
C ALA A 216 6.81 -0.25 -20.54
N LYS A 217 7.58 -1.31 -20.81
CA LYS A 217 7.54 -2.60 -20.12
C LYS A 217 8.97 -3.05 -19.79
N LEU A 218 9.10 -4.16 -19.08
CA LEU A 218 10.38 -4.85 -18.92
C LEU A 218 10.84 -5.40 -20.28
N GLN A 219 12.13 -5.26 -20.57
CA GLN A 219 12.77 -5.73 -21.78
C GLN A 219 12.77 -7.27 -21.82
N GLY A 220 12.43 -7.85 -22.97
CA GLY A 220 12.50 -9.30 -23.17
C GLY A 220 11.29 -10.11 -22.68
N PHE A 221 10.31 -9.47 -22.02
CA PHE A 221 9.14 -10.15 -21.46
C PHE A 221 7.84 -9.81 -22.20
N LYS A 222 6.97 -10.81 -22.40
CA LYS A 222 5.64 -10.65 -22.99
C LYS A 222 4.56 -10.81 -21.93
N TYR A 223 4.00 -9.71 -21.45
CA TYR A 223 2.92 -9.73 -20.46
C TYR A 223 1.95 -8.56 -20.64
N SER A 224 0.83 -8.62 -19.91
CA SER A 224 -0.13 -7.51 -19.80
C SER A 224 0.29 -6.59 -18.64
N PRO A 225 0.51 -5.29 -18.90
CA PRO A 225 0.96 -4.36 -17.87
C PRO A 225 -0.10 -4.21 -16.78
N SER A 226 0.33 -4.15 -15.52
CA SER A 226 -0.54 -3.87 -14.40
C SER A 226 -1.01 -2.41 -14.41
N VAL A 227 -2.23 -2.19 -13.94
CA VAL A 227 -2.59 -0.92 -13.30
C VAL A 227 -2.13 -0.97 -11.84
N GLY A 228 -2.05 0.19 -11.21
CA GLY A 228 -1.81 0.28 -9.77
C GLY A 228 -2.75 -0.64 -8.98
N THR A 229 -2.23 -1.32 -7.96
CA THR A 229 -2.98 -2.30 -7.15
C THR A 229 -4.21 -1.67 -6.49
N LEU A 230 -4.11 -0.41 -6.08
CA LEU A 230 -5.18 0.37 -5.45
C LEU A 230 -6.21 0.91 -6.45
N TRP A 231 -5.87 0.96 -7.75
CA TRP A 231 -6.74 1.51 -8.81
C TRP A 231 -8.10 0.82 -8.87
N SER A 232 -8.12 -0.50 -8.71
CA SER A 232 -9.35 -1.31 -8.79
C SER A 232 -10.10 -1.44 -7.48
N LEU A 233 -9.54 -0.99 -6.36
CA LEU A 233 -10.10 -1.25 -5.04
C LEU A 233 -11.25 -0.28 -4.72
N GLY A 234 -12.28 -0.81 -4.05
CA GLY A 234 -13.14 0.00 -3.18
C GLY A 234 -12.52 -0.01 -1.80
N GLY A 235 -11.47 0.79 -1.62
CA GLY A 235 -10.69 0.84 -0.39
C GLY A 235 -11.54 1.17 0.81
N ILE A 236 -11.37 0.44 1.91
CA ILE A 236 -12.00 0.73 3.20
C ILE A 236 -10.99 0.56 4.33
N TYR A 237 -11.13 1.34 5.38
CA TYR A 237 -10.35 1.17 6.61
C TYR A 237 -11.09 1.79 7.80
N PHE A 238 -10.77 1.33 9.00
CA PHE A 238 -11.34 1.90 10.23
C PHE A 238 -10.52 3.09 10.72
N GLU A 239 -11.18 4.15 11.17
CA GLU A 239 -10.55 5.31 11.79
C GLU A 239 -11.00 5.39 13.26
N GLY A 240 -10.02 5.51 14.15
CA GLY A 240 -10.23 5.72 15.59
C GLY A 240 -10.17 7.20 15.96
N SER A 241 -10.00 7.49 17.25
CA SER A 241 -9.82 8.83 17.79
C SER A 241 -8.39 9.36 17.62
N THR A 242 -7.41 8.47 17.45
CA THR A 242 -6.00 8.80 17.18
C THR A 242 -5.50 8.06 15.95
N LEU A 243 -4.35 8.48 15.42
CA LEU A 243 -3.66 7.78 14.34
C LEU A 243 -3.16 6.41 14.83
N PHE A 244 -2.74 6.30 16.10
CA PHE A 244 -2.43 5.00 16.73
C PHE A 244 -3.63 4.06 16.66
N GLU A 245 -4.81 4.50 17.10
CA GLU A 245 -6.01 3.67 17.06
C GLU A 245 -6.36 3.30 15.61
N SER A 246 -6.33 4.27 14.69
CA SER A 246 -6.57 4.03 13.27
C SER A 246 -5.60 2.98 12.68
N LEU A 247 -4.32 3.03 13.04
CA LEU A 247 -3.35 2.03 12.60
C LEU A 247 -3.66 0.66 13.22
N MET A 248 -3.83 0.57 14.54
CA MET A 248 -4.13 -0.69 15.24
C MET A 248 -5.41 -1.37 14.74
N LEU A 249 -6.47 -0.58 14.48
CA LEU A 249 -7.73 -1.09 13.94
C LEU A 249 -7.56 -1.68 12.53
N ASN A 250 -6.49 -1.36 11.80
CA ASN A 250 -6.22 -1.89 10.46
C ASN A 250 -5.01 -2.85 10.39
N VAL A 251 -4.33 -3.10 11.52
CA VAL A 251 -3.35 -4.19 11.63
C VAL A 251 -4.12 -5.48 11.94
N THR A 252 -4.00 -6.44 11.02
CA THR A 252 -4.60 -7.78 11.14
C THR A 252 -3.53 -8.80 11.52
N LEU A 253 -3.40 -9.12 12.80
CA LEU A 253 -2.58 -10.22 13.29
C LEU A 253 -3.43 -11.50 13.35
N ASP A 254 -3.88 -11.95 12.18
CA ASP A 254 -4.84 -13.04 12.01
C ASP A 254 -4.17 -14.37 11.64
N GLU A 255 -4.83 -15.44 12.06
CA GLU A 255 -4.50 -16.85 11.93
C GLU A 255 -4.12 -17.31 10.51
N ARG A 256 -4.65 -16.68 9.46
CA ARG A 256 -4.46 -17.20 8.09
C ARG A 256 -3.19 -16.72 7.41
N GLU A 257 -2.77 -15.48 7.67
CA GLU A 257 -1.71 -14.82 6.89
C GLU A 257 -0.49 -14.50 7.70
N SER A 258 -0.60 -14.37 9.03
CA SER A 258 0.57 -14.17 9.87
C SER A 258 1.49 -15.41 9.93
N ARG A 259 1.06 -16.55 9.37
CA ARG A 259 1.93 -17.73 9.12
C ARG A 259 2.99 -17.44 8.07
N LEU A 260 2.64 -16.62 7.09
CA LEU A 260 3.49 -16.29 5.98
C LEU A 260 4.58 -15.35 6.47
N VAL A 261 5.76 -15.47 5.88
CA VAL A 261 6.84 -14.53 6.15
C VAL A 261 6.44 -13.16 5.60
N GLU A 262 6.14 -12.22 6.48
CA GLU A 262 5.83 -10.84 6.11
C GLU A 262 7.10 -10.17 5.54
N THR A 263 7.10 -9.88 4.25
CA THR A 263 8.27 -9.34 3.54
C THR A 263 7.88 -8.10 2.73
N PRO A 264 8.05 -6.89 3.28
CA PRO A 264 7.82 -5.66 2.53
C PRO A 264 8.91 -5.47 1.47
N PHE A 265 8.65 -4.62 0.48
CA PHE A 265 9.54 -4.48 -0.67
C PHE A 265 10.98 -4.08 -0.29
N TRP A 266 11.17 -3.28 0.77
CA TRP A 266 12.49 -2.75 1.16
C TRP A 266 13.41 -3.81 1.76
N GLU A 267 12.90 -4.94 2.22
CA GLU A 267 13.73 -6.05 2.73
C GLU A 267 14.34 -6.90 1.61
N ASN A 268 13.83 -6.77 0.38
CA ASN A 268 14.35 -7.50 -0.78
C ASN A 268 15.43 -6.69 -1.47
N ASP A 269 16.53 -7.35 -1.85
CA ASP A 269 17.47 -6.75 -2.80
C ASP A 269 16.84 -6.64 -4.21
N PHE A 270 17.52 -5.94 -5.12
CA PHE A 270 16.98 -5.71 -6.47
C PHE A 270 16.76 -7.01 -7.25
N GLU A 271 17.65 -8.01 -7.12
CA GLU A 271 17.59 -9.26 -7.89
C GLU A 271 16.46 -10.17 -7.38
N GLN A 272 16.35 -10.31 -6.06
CA GLN A 272 15.24 -11.00 -5.39
C GLN A 272 13.92 -10.37 -5.81
N TRP A 273 13.82 -9.04 -5.72
CA TRP A 273 12.61 -8.31 -6.04
C TRP A 273 12.22 -8.39 -7.52
N ILE A 274 13.15 -8.18 -8.46
CA ILE A 274 12.86 -8.24 -9.90
C ILE A 274 12.51 -9.67 -10.35
N SER A 275 13.01 -10.69 -9.65
CA SER A 275 12.69 -12.10 -9.91
C SER A 275 11.19 -12.40 -9.77
N LEU A 276 10.49 -11.71 -8.85
CA LEU A 276 9.05 -11.85 -8.62
C LEU A 276 8.22 -11.47 -9.87
N PHE A 277 8.75 -10.56 -10.68
CA PHE A 277 8.10 -10.06 -11.89
C PHE A 277 8.61 -10.72 -13.17
N THR A 278 9.79 -11.31 -13.15
CA THR A 278 10.40 -11.94 -14.33
C THR A 278 10.17 -13.45 -14.38
N THR A 279 9.86 -14.08 -13.24
CA THR A 279 9.46 -15.49 -13.14
C THR A 279 7.96 -15.63 -13.49
N LEU A 280 7.65 -15.47 -14.78
CA LEU A 280 6.27 -15.47 -15.24
C LEU A 280 5.70 -16.88 -15.40
N GLN A 281 4.50 -17.10 -14.87
CA GLN A 281 3.75 -18.35 -15.04
C GLN A 281 2.86 -18.26 -16.29
N SER A 282 2.84 -19.33 -17.09
CA SER A 282 1.96 -19.42 -18.27
C SER A 282 0.52 -19.69 -17.86
N ILE A 283 -0.40 -18.81 -18.26
CA ILE A 283 -1.84 -18.95 -18.09
C ILE A 283 -2.45 -19.31 -19.45
N PRO A 284 -3.18 -20.44 -19.54
CA PRO A 284 -3.99 -20.76 -20.71
C PRO A 284 -5.13 -19.74 -20.83
N THR A 285 -5.24 -19.04 -21.96
CA THR A 285 -6.41 -18.20 -22.24
C THR A 285 -7.46 -18.97 -23.05
N ALA A 286 -8.73 -18.59 -22.92
CA ALA A 286 -9.87 -19.19 -23.65
C ALA A 286 -9.70 -19.18 -25.18
N ASN A 287 -8.81 -18.33 -25.70
CA ASN A 287 -8.55 -18.15 -27.13
C ASN A 287 -7.32 -18.95 -27.61
N GLY A 288 -6.72 -19.79 -26.75
CA GLY A 288 -5.53 -20.58 -27.08
C GLY A 288 -4.20 -19.81 -27.03
N ASN A 289 -4.21 -18.51 -26.69
CA ASN A 289 -2.99 -17.74 -26.49
C ASN A 289 -2.40 -18.00 -25.09
N GLN A 290 -1.08 -18.08 -24.98
CA GLN A 290 -0.39 -18.10 -23.68
C GLN A 290 -0.23 -16.67 -23.18
N GLN A 291 -0.82 -16.36 -22.02
CA GLN A 291 -0.58 -15.12 -21.30
C GLN A 291 0.33 -15.42 -20.12
N PHE A 292 1.13 -14.44 -19.71
CA PHE A 292 2.09 -14.59 -18.64
C PHE A 292 1.77 -13.60 -17.52
N SER A 293 1.74 -14.07 -16.28
CA SER A 293 1.54 -13.25 -15.07
C SER A 293 2.70 -13.40 -14.10
N SER A 294 2.97 -12.36 -13.32
CA SER A 294 3.90 -12.45 -12.18
C SER A 294 3.32 -13.32 -11.08
N GLN A 295 4.17 -13.68 -10.12
CA GLN A 295 3.71 -14.11 -8.81
C GLN A 295 2.86 -12.98 -8.18
N ARG A 296 1.91 -13.38 -7.33
CA ARG A 296 1.10 -12.46 -6.53
C ARG A 296 1.81 -12.20 -5.19
N PRO A 297 1.57 -11.07 -4.52
CA PRO A 297 1.89 -10.96 -3.11
C PRO A 297 1.11 -12.04 -2.33
N GLU A 298 1.81 -12.71 -1.42
CA GLU A 298 1.23 -13.77 -0.59
C GLU A 298 0.90 -13.28 0.81
N ASN A 299 1.70 -12.37 1.36
CA ASN A 299 1.53 -11.73 2.66
C ASN A 299 1.11 -10.25 2.56
N LEU A 300 0.75 -9.64 3.69
CA LEU A 300 0.17 -8.30 3.75
C LEU A 300 1.21 -7.21 3.52
N ALA A 301 2.40 -7.32 4.09
CA ALA A 301 3.49 -6.36 3.94
C ALA A 301 3.94 -6.25 2.48
N SER A 302 4.09 -7.37 1.78
CA SER A 302 4.32 -7.45 0.34
C SER A 302 3.16 -6.81 -0.45
N LEU A 303 1.91 -7.11 -0.12
CA LEU A 303 0.74 -6.57 -0.82
C LEU A 303 0.63 -5.05 -0.66
N TYR A 304 0.84 -4.54 0.55
CA TYR A 304 0.73 -3.12 0.89
C TYR A 304 1.83 -2.29 0.26
N THR A 305 2.98 -2.90 -0.01
CA THR A 305 4.12 -2.27 -0.65
C THR A 305 4.32 -2.69 -2.11
N TRP A 306 3.38 -3.46 -2.66
CA TRP A 306 3.51 -4.05 -3.99
C TRP A 306 3.63 -2.98 -5.09
N PRO A 307 4.78 -2.88 -5.77
CA PRO A 307 4.97 -1.87 -6.78
C PRO A 307 4.25 -2.26 -8.06
N SER A 308 3.53 -1.30 -8.65
CA SER A 308 3.03 -1.47 -10.02
C SER A 308 4.03 -0.95 -11.05
N ARG A 309 4.98 -0.12 -10.64
CA ARG A 309 5.96 0.52 -11.51
C ARG A 309 7.37 0.31 -10.96
N LEU A 310 8.29 -0.02 -11.86
CA LEU A 310 9.70 0.27 -11.63
C LEU A 310 9.90 1.75 -11.94
N VAL A 311 10.47 2.52 -11.01
CA VAL A 311 10.61 3.99 -11.12
C VAL A 311 12.06 4.40 -10.91
N SER A 312 12.52 5.39 -11.67
CA SER A 312 13.78 6.09 -11.39
C SER A 312 13.63 7.58 -11.67
N SER A 313 13.92 8.43 -10.68
CA SER A 313 13.94 9.90 -10.82
C SER A 313 15.31 10.46 -11.19
N HIS A 314 16.36 9.66 -11.06
CA HIS A 314 17.76 10.07 -11.30
C HIS A 314 18.19 9.99 -12.77
N MET A 315 17.29 9.57 -13.66
CA MET A 315 17.65 9.26 -15.04
C MET A 315 17.72 10.47 -15.98
N ASP A 316 16.96 11.57 -15.76
CA ASP A 316 17.10 12.82 -16.54
C ASP A 316 16.17 13.95 -16.05
N SER A 317 16.68 15.19 -16.07
CA SER A 317 15.99 16.50 -15.88
C SER A 317 15.18 16.73 -14.59
N ALA A 318 15.36 17.92 -13.99
CA ALA A 318 14.50 18.36 -12.90
C ALA A 318 13.01 18.38 -13.34
N GLY A 319 12.15 17.71 -12.58
CA GLY A 319 10.69 17.76 -12.78
C GLY A 319 10.04 16.54 -13.44
N GLU A 320 10.75 15.43 -13.63
CA GLU A 320 10.17 14.18 -14.16
C GLU A 320 10.74 12.90 -13.51
N ILE A 321 9.99 11.80 -13.65
CA ILE A 321 10.45 10.43 -13.38
C ILE A 321 10.43 9.60 -14.67
N ARG A 322 11.22 8.52 -14.70
CA ARG A 322 11.12 7.43 -15.68
C ARG A 322 10.48 6.21 -15.03
N SER A 323 9.58 5.54 -15.77
CA SER A 323 8.93 4.32 -15.25
C SER A 323 8.65 3.25 -16.31
N VAL A 324 8.62 1.99 -15.90
CA VAL A 324 8.08 0.87 -16.69
C VAL A 324 6.98 0.14 -15.93
N ALA A 325 5.94 -0.30 -16.63
CA ALA A 325 4.85 -1.07 -16.01
C ALA A 325 5.28 -2.50 -15.74
N LEU A 326 5.07 -2.96 -14.52
CA LEU A 326 5.30 -4.34 -14.11
C LEU A 326 4.14 -5.25 -14.55
N PRO A 327 4.33 -6.58 -14.61
CA PRO A 327 3.28 -7.52 -14.97
C PRO A 327 2.07 -7.49 -14.04
N LYS A 328 0.88 -7.69 -14.62
CA LYS A 328 -0.34 -7.95 -13.86
C LYS A 328 -0.33 -9.36 -13.29
N PHE A 329 -0.81 -9.54 -12.06
CA PHE A 329 -1.19 -10.84 -11.50
C PHE A 329 -2.70 -11.07 -11.55
N VAL A 330 -3.14 -12.34 -11.51
CA VAL A 330 -4.54 -12.74 -11.69
C VAL A 330 -5.41 -12.20 -10.54
N GLN A 331 -6.50 -11.51 -10.88
CA GLN A 331 -7.32 -10.76 -9.92
C GLN A 331 -8.15 -11.64 -8.97
N THR A 332 -8.48 -12.86 -9.37
CA THR A 332 -9.19 -13.87 -8.54
C THR A 332 -8.50 -14.15 -7.20
N ASN A 333 -7.19 -13.90 -7.12
CA ASN A 333 -6.39 -14.25 -5.97
C ASN A 333 -6.25 -13.11 -4.95
N TYR A 334 -6.78 -11.91 -5.22
CA TYR A 334 -6.72 -10.81 -4.23
C TYR A 334 -7.65 -11.07 -3.04
N PHE A 335 -8.79 -11.75 -3.23
CA PHE A 335 -9.80 -11.89 -2.17
C PHE A 335 -9.25 -12.53 -0.90
N ASN A 336 -8.33 -13.49 -1.06
CA ASN A 336 -7.75 -14.19 0.07
C ASN A 336 -6.78 -13.31 0.86
N VAL A 337 -6.14 -12.30 0.24
CA VAL A 337 -5.09 -11.48 0.86
C VAL A 337 -5.53 -10.06 1.19
N GLU A 338 -6.23 -9.39 0.30
CA GLU A 338 -6.56 -7.97 0.44
C GLU A 338 -7.68 -7.74 1.47
N PRO A 339 -7.40 -7.17 2.66
CA PRO A 339 -8.41 -7.06 3.70
C PRO A 339 -9.19 -5.74 3.65
N LEU A 340 -8.63 -4.72 3.00
CA LEU A 340 -9.08 -3.32 3.02
C LEU A 340 -9.89 -2.98 1.77
N SER A 341 -10.66 -3.93 1.23
CA SER A 341 -11.41 -3.75 0.00
C SER A 341 -12.85 -4.24 0.08
N LYS A 342 -13.74 -3.50 -0.58
CA LYS A 342 -15.09 -3.96 -0.93
C LYS A 342 -15.03 -4.95 -2.10
N TRP A 343 -15.84 -6.01 -2.01
CA TRP A 343 -15.86 -7.12 -2.97
C TRP A 343 -17.22 -7.26 -3.66
N ALA A 344 -17.21 -7.95 -4.80
CA ALA A 344 -18.43 -8.42 -5.46
C ALA A 344 -18.18 -9.74 -6.17
N THR A 345 -19.27 -10.49 -6.38
CA THR A 345 -19.28 -11.74 -7.14
C THR A 345 -19.73 -11.48 -8.58
N SER A 346 -19.11 -12.16 -9.55
CA SER A 346 -19.57 -12.13 -10.93
C SER A 346 -20.85 -12.96 -11.09
N ALA A 347 -21.93 -12.31 -11.55
CA ALA A 347 -23.21 -12.98 -11.79
C ALA A 347 -23.19 -13.96 -12.99
N ASN A 348 -22.19 -13.85 -13.86
CA ASN A 348 -22.14 -14.55 -15.15
C ASN A 348 -20.99 -15.57 -15.25
N SER A 349 -20.13 -15.70 -14.24
CA SER A 349 -19.06 -16.71 -14.25
C SER A 349 -19.58 -18.04 -13.72
N LYS A 350 -19.26 -19.15 -14.40
CA LYS A 350 -19.55 -20.52 -13.91
C LYS A 350 -18.95 -20.81 -12.53
N GLU A 351 -17.94 -20.04 -12.11
CA GLU A 351 -17.17 -20.24 -10.88
C GLU A 351 -17.45 -19.20 -9.78
N HIS A 352 -18.43 -18.31 -9.93
CA HIS A 352 -18.74 -17.25 -8.95
C HIS A 352 -17.48 -16.45 -8.52
N GLU A 353 -16.74 -15.94 -9.50
CA GLU A 353 -15.49 -15.23 -9.29
C GLU A 353 -15.68 -13.98 -8.42
N VAL A 354 -14.84 -13.83 -7.38
CA VAL A 354 -14.84 -12.69 -6.46
C VAL A 354 -13.79 -11.68 -6.90
N TYR A 355 -14.17 -10.41 -7.02
CA TYR A 355 -13.29 -9.34 -7.50
C TYR A 355 -13.49 -8.03 -6.69
N PRO A 356 -12.45 -7.19 -6.58
CA PRO A 356 -12.56 -5.93 -5.85
C PRO A 356 -13.47 -4.97 -6.63
N ARG A 357 -14.31 -4.23 -5.90
CA ARG A 357 -15.31 -3.34 -6.49
C ARG A 357 -15.21 -1.93 -5.91
N ARG A 358 -14.99 -0.95 -6.79
CA ARG A 358 -14.96 0.49 -6.48
C ARG A 358 -16.28 0.99 -5.90
N PHE A 359 -16.24 2.11 -5.18
CA PHE A 359 -17.46 2.82 -4.77
C PHE A 359 -18.10 3.56 -5.92
N ARG A 360 -19.42 3.69 -5.86
CA ARG A 360 -20.17 4.44 -6.86
C ARG A 360 -20.27 5.91 -6.42
N PRO A 361 -19.81 6.87 -7.24
CA PRO A 361 -19.87 8.30 -6.89
C PRO A 361 -21.29 8.79 -6.67
N ASP A 362 -22.27 8.19 -7.37
CA ASP A 362 -23.68 8.54 -7.30
C ASP A 362 -24.40 7.94 -6.06
N ARG A 363 -23.66 7.30 -5.13
CA ARG A 363 -24.23 6.65 -3.95
C ARG A 363 -23.41 6.93 -2.69
N ALA A 364 -24.10 7.39 -1.65
CA ALA A 364 -23.53 7.46 -0.30
C ALA A 364 -23.22 6.05 0.24
N MET A 365 -22.21 5.95 1.10
CA MET A 365 -21.59 4.69 1.54
C MET A 365 -22.55 3.83 2.34
N TRP A 366 -23.37 4.47 3.18
CA TRP A 366 -24.41 3.79 3.95
C TRP A 366 -25.42 3.04 3.05
N ARG A 367 -25.62 3.48 1.79
CA ARG A 367 -26.48 2.77 0.82
C ARG A 367 -25.81 1.53 0.23
N GLU A 368 -24.50 1.42 0.37
CA GLU A 368 -23.70 0.26 -0.02
C GLU A 368 -23.26 -0.59 1.19
N PHE A 369 -23.75 -0.28 2.40
CA PHE A 369 -23.39 -0.97 3.65
C PHE A 369 -23.65 -2.49 3.61
N GLY A 370 -24.69 -2.93 2.89
CA GLY A 370 -24.96 -4.35 2.69
C GLY A 370 -23.86 -5.11 1.94
N ALA A 371 -23.00 -4.42 1.17
CA ALA A 371 -21.83 -5.02 0.52
C ALA A 371 -20.58 -5.02 1.41
N LEU A 372 -20.62 -4.29 2.53
CA LEU A 372 -19.55 -4.21 3.52
C LEU A 372 -19.80 -5.15 4.72
N THR A 373 -21.00 -5.72 4.81
CA THR A 373 -21.45 -6.54 5.93
C THR A 373 -21.96 -7.88 5.45
N ASN A 374 -21.96 -8.87 6.35
CA ASN A 374 -22.42 -10.22 6.06
C ASN A 374 -23.97 -10.36 6.04
N LEU A 375 -24.71 -9.25 5.94
CA LEU A 375 -26.18 -9.24 6.00
C LEU A 375 -26.86 -9.97 4.84
N GLN A 376 -26.12 -10.29 3.77
CA GLN A 376 -26.64 -11.00 2.60
C GLN A 376 -26.11 -12.43 2.44
N GLU A 377 -25.53 -13.03 3.50
CA GLU A 377 -24.84 -14.34 3.42
C GLU A 377 -23.85 -14.39 2.25
N SER A 378 -23.22 -13.25 1.95
CA SER A 378 -22.29 -13.14 0.84
C SER A 378 -20.89 -13.50 1.31
N ASN A 379 -20.24 -14.44 0.61
CA ASN A 379 -18.82 -14.79 0.78
C ASN A 379 -17.86 -13.65 0.35
N CYS A 380 -18.27 -12.39 0.50
CA CYS A 380 -17.59 -11.19 -0.01
C CYS A 380 -17.44 -10.11 1.07
N THR A 381 -17.69 -10.43 2.35
CA THR A 381 -17.44 -9.49 3.44
C THR A 381 -15.95 -9.11 3.46
N PRO A 382 -15.59 -7.82 3.48
CA PRO A 382 -14.20 -7.39 3.60
C PRO A 382 -13.54 -8.01 4.82
N ARG A 383 -12.33 -8.58 4.66
CA ARG A 383 -11.69 -9.31 5.76
C ARG A 383 -11.43 -8.42 6.98
N ILE A 384 -11.19 -7.13 6.79
CA ILE A 384 -11.00 -6.21 7.94
C ILE A 384 -12.25 -6.12 8.83
N VAL A 385 -13.45 -6.23 8.25
CA VAL A 385 -14.70 -6.25 9.01
C VAL A 385 -14.83 -7.57 9.78
N THR A 386 -14.43 -8.68 9.16
CA THR A 386 -14.40 -10.01 9.81
C THR A 386 -13.40 -10.04 10.97
N TRP A 387 -12.21 -9.44 10.80
CA TRP A 387 -11.19 -9.29 11.84
C TRP A 387 -11.71 -8.54 13.07
N HIS A 388 -12.40 -7.41 12.87
CA HIS A 388 -13.04 -6.68 13.97
C HIS A 388 -14.09 -7.52 14.70
N GLY A 389 -14.87 -8.30 13.96
CA GLY A 389 -15.81 -9.27 14.54
C GLY A 389 -15.10 -10.27 15.46
N GLN A 390 -13.98 -10.83 15.01
CA GLN A 390 -13.16 -11.76 15.81
C GLN A 390 -12.59 -11.10 17.07
N LEU A 391 -12.11 -9.86 16.99
CA LEU A 391 -11.61 -9.11 18.14
C LEU A 391 -12.69 -8.87 19.20
N ILE A 392 -13.93 -8.59 18.77
CA ILE A 392 -15.08 -8.44 19.68
C ILE A 392 -15.46 -9.78 20.32
N ASP A 393 -15.52 -10.84 19.51
CA ASP A 393 -15.87 -12.19 19.97
C ASP A 393 -14.83 -12.76 20.96
N LYS A 394 -13.55 -12.46 20.73
CA LYS A 394 -12.44 -12.81 21.63
C LYS A 394 -12.30 -11.83 22.82
N HIS A 395 -13.21 -10.87 22.96
CA HIS A 395 -13.23 -9.86 24.04
C HIS A 395 -11.99 -8.96 24.14
N VAL A 396 -11.26 -8.83 23.04
CA VAL A 396 -10.11 -7.92 22.91
C VAL A 396 -10.60 -6.49 22.65
N LEU A 397 -11.63 -6.36 21.80
CA LEU A 397 -12.38 -5.12 21.64
C LEU A 397 -13.70 -5.18 22.42
N ALA A 398 -14.05 -4.08 23.09
CA ALA A 398 -15.28 -4.00 23.85
C ALA A 398 -16.50 -4.02 22.91
N LYS A 399 -17.53 -4.78 23.28
CA LYS A 399 -18.82 -4.75 22.58
C LYS A 399 -19.44 -3.35 22.69
N GLY A 400 -19.72 -2.72 21.54
CA GLY A 400 -20.21 -1.34 21.47
C GLY A 400 -19.11 -0.29 21.29
N SER A 401 -17.87 -0.69 20.99
CA SER A 401 -16.85 0.24 20.53
C SER A 401 -17.30 0.93 19.24
N VAL A 402 -17.17 2.26 19.21
CA VAL A 402 -17.59 3.10 18.08
C VAL A 402 -16.36 3.54 17.31
N PHE A 403 -16.31 3.17 16.04
CA PHE A 403 -15.27 3.58 15.10
C PHE A 403 -15.90 4.08 13.81
N SER A 404 -15.15 4.90 13.09
CA SER A 404 -15.52 5.36 11.77
C SER A 404 -15.04 4.35 10.73
N LEU A 405 -15.87 4.00 9.75
CA LEU A 405 -15.44 3.27 8.57
C LEU A 405 -15.27 4.26 7.42
N VAL A 406 -14.05 4.43 6.94
CA VAL A 406 -13.71 5.33 5.84
C VAL A 406 -13.65 4.56 4.53
N ALA A 407 -14.29 5.10 3.49
CA ALA A 407 -14.17 4.59 2.12
C ALA A 407 -13.25 5.47 1.27
N THR A 408 -12.52 4.87 0.34
CA THR A 408 -11.76 5.57 -0.70
C THR A 408 -11.74 4.77 -1.99
N SER A 409 -12.01 5.42 -3.13
CA SER A 409 -11.77 4.79 -4.43
C SER A 409 -11.64 5.82 -5.54
N ILE A 410 -11.00 5.41 -6.64
CA ILE A 410 -11.04 6.16 -7.90
C ILE A 410 -12.44 6.02 -8.51
N ALA A 411 -13.01 7.12 -8.95
CA ALA A 411 -14.22 7.15 -9.74
C ALA A 411 -13.96 7.56 -11.19
N GLU A 412 -14.42 6.74 -12.13
CA GLU A 412 -14.31 7.06 -13.56
C GLU A 412 -15.48 7.94 -14.01
N ALA A 413 -15.18 9.21 -14.33
CA ALA A 413 -16.06 10.06 -15.10
C ALA A 413 -15.85 9.79 -16.62
N GLY A 414 -16.53 8.77 -17.16
CA GLY A 414 -16.54 8.47 -18.60
C GLY A 414 -15.23 7.89 -19.17
N GLN A 415 -15.18 7.68 -20.50
CA GLN A 415 -14.12 6.96 -21.27
C GLN A 415 -12.71 7.63 -21.28
N ALA A 416 -12.27 8.28 -20.21
CA ALA A 416 -10.94 8.87 -20.14
C ALA A 416 -9.96 7.96 -19.37
N SER A 417 -9.23 7.12 -20.11
CA SER A 417 -8.14 6.28 -19.62
C SER A 417 -6.85 7.10 -19.48
N TYR A 418 -6.64 7.82 -18.38
CA TYR A 418 -5.39 8.55 -18.10
C TYR A 418 -5.06 8.60 -16.59
N PRO A 419 -3.79 8.79 -16.19
CA PRO A 419 -3.27 8.48 -14.85
C PRO A 419 -3.65 9.51 -13.78
N GLY A 420 -4.69 10.29 -14.03
CA GLY A 420 -5.33 11.08 -13.02
C GLY A 420 -6.24 10.21 -12.19
N VAL A 421 -6.04 10.26 -10.88
CA VAL A 421 -7.11 9.92 -9.95
C VAL A 421 -8.36 10.63 -10.47
N GLY A 422 -9.39 9.86 -10.84
CA GLY A 422 -10.66 10.43 -11.27
C GLY A 422 -11.34 11.19 -10.13
N GLU A 423 -12.67 11.25 -10.13
CA GLU A 423 -13.36 11.72 -8.92
C GLU A 423 -12.91 10.85 -7.73
N ILE A 424 -12.58 11.44 -6.58
CA ILE A 424 -12.26 10.68 -5.38
C ILE A 424 -13.56 10.51 -4.62
N TYR A 425 -13.97 9.26 -4.45
CA TYR A 425 -15.04 8.97 -3.50
C TYR A 425 -14.41 8.84 -2.12
N ALA A 426 -14.85 9.66 -1.17
CA ALA A 426 -14.57 9.48 0.25
C ALA A 426 -15.86 9.69 1.05
N ASP A 427 -16.12 8.80 1.99
CA ASP A 427 -17.29 8.82 2.86
C ASP A 427 -16.94 8.15 4.19
N GLU A 428 -17.66 8.49 5.25
CA GLU A 428 -17.40 8.06 6.62
C GLU A 428 -18.71 7.57 7.24
N LEU A 429 -18.71 6.34 7.76
CA LEU A 429 -19.83 5.81 8.53
C LEU A 429 -19.42 5.65 10.00
N ARG A 430 -20.11 6.35 10.91
CA ARG A 430 -20.04 6.10 12.35
C ARG A 430 -21.21 5.22 12.76
N ASN A 431 -20.94 4.15 13.50
CA ASN A 431 -21.99 3.42 14.19
C ASN A 431 -22.35 4.21 15.46
N GLU A 432 -23.57 4.73 15.55
CA GLU A 432 -24.11 5.36 16.77
C GLU A 432 -24.62 4.32 17.78
#